data_AF-A0A531CE97-F1
#
_entry.id   AF-A0A531CE97-F1
#
_cell.length_a   1.000
_cell.length_b   1.000
_cell.length_c   1.000
_cell.angle_alpha   90.00
_cell.angle_beta   90.00
_cell.angle_gamma   90.00
#
_symmetry.space_group_name_H-M   'P 1'
#
loop_
_entity.id
_entity.type
_entity.pdbx_description
1 polymer ?
#
loop_
_entity_poly.entity_id
_entity_poly.type
_entity_poly.pdbx_seq_one_letter_code
_entity_poly.pdbx_strand_id
1 'polypeptide(L)'
;MTHSVSHTSIAHAAEQAQQWVNELAKDLDWNEQSAFRLLKSVLHTLRDWLSPEEMADLSAQLPTLIRGIYFEGWNPAEPTWERTKRDFVISVRNGFGYEAEVDI
;
A
#
# COMPACT_ATOMS: atom_id res chain seq x y z
N MET A 1 -22.47 -22.27 18.34
CA MET A 1 -21.10 -22.20 17.79
C MET A 1 -20.52 -20.85 18.19
N THR A 2 -19.60 -20.82 19.15
CA THR A 2 -18.91 -19.59 19.56
C THR A 2 -17.75 -19.36 18.59
N HIS A 3 -17.90 -18.43 17.65
CA HIS A 3 -16.76 -17.93 16.90
C HIS A 3 -15.85 -17.19 17.89
N SER A 4 -14.76 -17.83 18.30
CA SER A 4 -13.65 -17.15 18.94
C SER A 4 -12.98 -16.31 17.86
N VAL A 5 -13.38 -15.04 17.76
CA VAL A 5 -12.65 -14.08 16.94
C VAL A 5 -11.35 -13.82 17.69
N SER A 6 -10.24 -14.39 17.23
CA SER A 6 -8.91 -13.98 17.69
C SER A 6 -8.74 -12.51 17.34
N HIS A 7 -8.92 -11.64 18.31
CA HIS A 7 -8.64 -10.22 18.15
C HIS A 7 -7.12 -10.04 18.05
N THR A 8 -6.62 -9.73 16.86
CA THR A 8 -5.25 -9.27 16.69
C THR A 8 -5.03 -8.04 17.58
N SER A 9 -4.07 -8.13 18.51
CA SER A 9 -3.69 -6.99 19.32
C SER A 9 -3.08 -5.89 18.44
N ILE A 10 -3.21 -4.63 18.85
CA ILE A 10 -2.59 -3.50 18.13
C ILE A 10 -1.07 -3.70 18.03
N ALA A 11 -0.45 -4.23 19.09
CA ALA A 11 0.97 -4.55 19.10
C ALA A 11 1.34 -5.57 18.00
N HIS A 12 0.55 -6.64 17.86
CA HIS A 12 0.80 -7.64 16.82
C HIS A 12 0.56 -7.07 15.41
N ALA A 13 -0.45 -6.22 15.22
CA ALA A 13 -0.67 -5.56 13.94
C ALA A 13 0.50 -4.63 13.55
N ALA A 14 1.09 -3.93 14.51
CA ALA A 14 2.26 -3.09 14.30
C ALA A 14 3.50 -3.92 13.97
N GLU A 15 3.72 -5.03 14.68
CA GLU A 15 4.82 -5.96 14.42
C GLU A 15 4.74 -6.55 13.00
N GLN A 16 3.56 -7.01 12.57
CA GLN A 16 3.36 -7.54 11.22
C GLN A 16 3.63 -6.48 10.14
N ALA A 17 3.18 -5.24 10.35
CA ALA A 17 3.44 -4.17 9.40
C ALA A 17 4.93 -3.81 9.32
N GLN A 18 5.62 -3.75 10.47
CA GLN A 18 7.06 -3.51 10.51
C GLN A 18 7.83 -4.64 9.83
N GLN A 19 7.39 -5.90 10.01
CA GLN A 19 7.99 -7.05 9.31
C GLN A 19 7.93 -6.88 7.78
N TRP A 20 6.78 -6.49 7.23
CA TRP A 20 6.63 -6.25 5.79
C TRP A 20 7.58 -5.15 5.28
N VAL A 21 7.71 -4.05 6.04
CA VAL A 21 8.63 -2.96 5.70
C VAL A 21 10.09 -3.43 5.73
N ASN A 22 10.46 -4.22 6.76
CA ASN A 22 11.82 -4.73 6.92
C ASN A 22 12.20 -5.73 5.82
N GLU A 23 11.28 -6.62 5.44
CA GLU A 23 11.48 -7.56 4.33
C GLU A 23 11.68 -6.80 3.01
N LEU A 24 10.82 -5.82 2.72
CA LEU A 24 10.95 -4.99 1.52
C LEU A 24 12.25 -4.16 1.52
N ALA A 25 12.61 -3.56 2.65
CA ALA A 25 13.85 -2.80 2.80
C ALA A 25 15.08 -3.67 2.53
N LYS A 26 15.07 -4.90 3.05
CA LYS A 26 16.13 -5.88 2.84
C LYS A 26 16.23 -6.30 1.38
N ASP A 27 15.11 -6.60 0.72
CA ASP A 27 15.09 -7.05 -0.68
C ASP A 27 15.59 -5.96 -1.64
N LEU A 28 15.40 -4.69 -1.29
CA LEU A 28 15.82 -3.54 -2.10
C LEU A 28 17.18 -2.94 -1.69
N ASP A 29 17.79 -3.43 -0.61
CA ASP A 29 18.97 -2.81 0.04
C ASP A 29 18.75 -1.33 0.39
N TRP A 30 17.55 -1.01 0.91
CA TRP A 30 17.12 0.35 1.24
C TRP A 30 16.91 0.53 2.76
N ASN A 31 16.80 1.79 3.21
CA ASN A 31 16.34 2.07 4.57
C ASN A 31 14.82 1.85 4.71
N GLU A 32 14.39 1.54 5.93
CA GLU A 32 12.98 1.27 6.27
C GLU A 32 12.05 2.41 5.87
N GLN A 33 12.47 3.68 6.02
CA GLN A 33 11.62 4.82 5.68
C GLN A 33 11.33 4.88 4.17
N SER A 34 12.32 4.55 3.33
CA SER A 34 12.16 4.53 1.88
C SER A 34 11.36 3.31 1.43
N ALA A 35 11.59 2.14 2.03
CA ALA A 35 10.77 0.96 1.77
C ALA A 35 9.30 1.17 2.16
N PHE A 36 9.04 1.77 3.32
CA PHE A 36 7.70 2.10 3.77
C PHE A 36 6.99 3.07 2.82
N ARG A 37 7.68 4.14 2.38
CA ARG A 37 7.15 5.07 1.37
C ARG A 37 6.78 4.31 0.09
N LEU A 38 7.66 3.46 -0.42
CA LEU A 38 7.38 2.68 -1.63
C LEU A 38 6.18 1.75 -1.46
N LEU A 39 6.12 1.00 -0.35
CA LEU A 39 5.00 0.12 -0.02
C LEU A 39 3.67 0.90 -0.03
N LYS A 40 3.64 2.05 0.64
CA LYS A 40 2.47 2.93 0.68
C LYS A 40 2.08 3.42 -0.71
N SER A 41 3.03 3.92 -1.50
CA SER A 41 2.76 4.43 -2.86
C SER A 41 2.22 3.35 -3.79
N VAL A 42 2.75 2.12 -3.71
CA VAL A 42 2.27 0.97 -4.49
C VAL A 42 0.87 0.57 -4.06
N LEU A 43 0.63 0.43 -2.75
CA LEU A 43 -0.69 0.08 -2.20
C LEU A 43 -1.77 1.10 -2.58
N HIS A 44 -1.46 2.39 -2.50
CA HIS A 44 -2.38 3.46 -2.91
C HIS A 44 -2.65 3.44 -4.41
N THR A 45 -1.61 3.25 -5.23
CA THR A 45 -1.79 3.16 -6.70
C THR A 45 -2.64 1.94 -7.08
N LEU A 46 -2.41 0.78 -6.46
CA LEU A 46 -3.23 -0.40 -6.66
C LEU A 46 -4.69 -0.11 -6.28
N ARG A 47 -4.93 0.47 -5.11
CA ARG A 47 -6.28 0.84 -4.64
C ARG A 47 -7.02 1.69 -5.66
N ASP A 48 -6.38 2.74 -6.16
CA ASP A 48 -7.02 3.71 -7.06
C ASP A 48 -7.27 3.14 -8.46
N TRP A 49 -6.65 2.00 -8.78
CA TRP A 49 -6.82 1.27 -10.05
C TRP A 49 -7.83 0.13 -9.98
N LEU A 50 -8.22 -0.32 -8.78
CA LEU A 50 -9.17 -1.41 -8.62
C LEU A 50 -10.61 -0.90 -8.60
N SER A 51 -11.54 -1.73 -9.05
CA SER A 51 -12.97 -1.50 -8.79
C SER A 51 -13.25 -1.58 -7.28
N PRO A 52 -14.38 -1.03 -6.79
CA PRO A 52 -14.73 -1.13 -5.37
C PRO A 52 -14.77 -2.56 -4.82
N GLU A 53 -15.21 -3.53 -5.64
CA GLU A 53 -15.26 -4.95 -5.28
C GLU A 53 -13.85 -5.53 -5.13
N GLU A 54 -12.99 -5.36 -6.15
CA GLU A 54 -11.61 -5.84 -6.11
C GLU A 54 -10.80 -5.17 -4.99
N MET A 55 -11.04 -3.89 -4.73
CA MET A 55 -10.44 -3.14 -3.64
C MET A 55 -10.80 -3.74 -2.28
N ALA A 56 -12.08 -4.09 -2.08
CA ALA A 56 -12.55 -4.71 -0.85
C ALA A 56 -11.92 -6.10 -0.65
N ASP A 57 -11.90 -6.92 -1.70
CA ASP A 57 -11.32 -8.26 -1.68
C ASP A 57 -9.82 -8.24 -1.39
N LEU A 58 -9.06 -7.34 -2.04
CA LEU A 58 -7.64 -7.16 -1.74
C LEU A 58 -7.44 -6.74 -0.28
N SER A 59 -8.23 -5.79 0.20
CA SER A 59 -8.10 -5.28 1.57
C SER A 59 -8.34 -6.35 2.63
N ALA A 60 -9.20 -7.33 2.35
CA ALA A 60 -9.49 -8.44 3.26
C ALA A 60 -8.24 -9.32 3.51
N GLN A 61 -7.31 -9.39 2.54
CA GLN A 61 -6.07 -10.16 2.65
C GLN A 61 -4.94 -9.43 3.38
N LEU A 62 -5.07 -8.12 3.60
CA LEU A 62 -4.01 -7.32 4.22
C LEU A 62 -4.03 -7.44 5.76
N PRO A 63 -2.84 -7.49 6.42
CA PRO A 63 -2.75 -7.31 7.87
C PRO A 63 -3.41 -6.01 8.33
N THR A 64 -3.97 -5.98 9.54
CA THR A 64 -4.82 -4.87 10.02
C THR A 64 -4.20 -3.48 9.85
N LEU A 65 -2.92 -3.29 10.22
CA LEU A 65 -2.29 -1.97 10.09
C LEU A 65 -1.93 -1.64 8.63
N ILE A 66 -1.51 -2.64 7.83
CA ILE A 66 -1.29 -2.47 6.38
C ILE A 66 -2.60 -2.10 5.67
N ARG A 67 -3.73 -2.69 6.07
CA ARG A 67 -5.07 -2.30 5.60
C ARG A 67 -5.40 -0.85 5.95
N GLY A 68 -5.05 -0.41 7.15
CA GLY A 68 -5.16 1.00 7.55
C GLY A 68 -4.35 1.92 6.63
N ILE A 69 -3.09 1.57 6.36
CA ILE A 69 -2.22 2.30 5.43
C ILE A 69 -2.82 2.32 4.02
N TYR A 70 -3.36 1.19 3.54
CA TYR A 70 -3.99 1.08 2.22
C TYR A 70 -5.14 2.08 2.02
N PHE A 71 -5.98 2.31 3.04
CA PHE A 71 -7.08 3.27 2.98
C PHE A 71 -6.71 4.69 3.46
N GLU A 72 -5.49 4.91 3.94
CA GLU A 72 -5.07 6.21 4.44
C GLU A 72 -5.16 7.29 3.35
N GLY A 73 -5.80 8.42 3.67
CA GLY A 73 -5.92 9.57 2.77
C GLY A 73 -6.77 9.31 1.52
N TRP A 74 -7.54 8.22 1.47
CA TRP A 74 -8.34 7.88 0.30
C TRP A 74 -9.43 8.93 0.04
N ASN A 75 -9.45 9.45 -1.18
CA ASN A 75 -10.52 10.29 -1.72
C ASN A 75 -11.10 9.58 -2.95
N PRO A 76 -12.33 9.05 -2.89
CA PRO A 76 -12.90 8.30 -4.00
C PRO A 76 -13.13 9.20 -5.21
N ALA A 77 -12.26 9.08 -6.22
CA ALA A 77 -12.46 9.63 -7.55
C ALA A 77 -12.87 8.51 -8.52
N GLU A 78 -13.42 8.86 -9.68
CA GLU A 78 -13.72 7.86 -10.70
C GLU A 78 -12.43 7.16 -11.16
N PRO A 79 -12.41 5.81 -11.23
CA PRO A 79 -11.23 5.07 -11.67
C PRO A 79 -10.85 5.47 -13.10
N THR A 80 -9.56 5.71 -13.35
CA THR A 80 -9.09 5.96 -14.72
C THR A 80 -9.22 4.68 -15.57
N TRP A 81 -9.84 4.81 -16.74
CA TRP A 81 -10.15 3.68 -17.63
C TRP A 81 -8.94 3.20 -18.44
N GLU A 82 -7.97 4.06 -18.72
CA GLU A 82 -6.74 3.67 -19.40
C GLU A 82 -5.71 3.21 -18.37
N ARG A 83 -5.39 1.91 -18.40
CA ARG A 83 -4.50 1.24 -17.45
C ARG A 83 -3.35 0.59 -18.18
N THR A 84 -2.25 1.31 -18.36
CA THR A 84 -1.01 0.71 -18.89
C THR A 84 0.01 0.48 -17.77
N LYS A 85 0.93 -0.48 -17.97
CA LYS A 85 2.05 -0.66 -17.05
C LYS A 85 2.84 0.64 -16.84
N ARG A 86 2.95 1.47 -17.87
CA ARG A 86 3.65 2.75 -17.80
C ARG A 86 2.94 3.71 -16.85
N ASP A 87 1.62 3.86 -16.97
CA ASP A 87 0.85 4.78 -16.13
C ASP A 87 0.89 4.35 -14.67
N PHE A 88 0.83 3.04 -14.41
CA PHE A 88 0.98 2.49 -13.06
C PHE A 88 2.32 2.90 -12.43
N VAL A 89 3.42 2.72 -13.17
CA VAL A 89 4.76 3.10 -12.68
C VAL A 89 4.87 4.61 -12.45
N ILE A 90 4.24 5.43 -13.29
CA ILE A 90 4.20 6.89 -13.12
C ILE A 90 3.44 7.26 -11.84
N SER A 91 2.25 6.69 -11.61
CA SER A 91 1.47 6.93 -10.39
C SER A 91 2.24 6.53 -9.13
N VAL A 92 2.91 5.38 -9.13
CA VAL A 92 3.75 4.96 -8.00
C VAL A 92 4.89 5.94 -7.77
N ARG A 93 5.59 6.40 -8.82
CA ARG A 93 6.67 7.38 -8.71
C ARG A 93 6.19 8.71 -8.13
N ASN A 94 5.06 9.22 -8.61
CA ASN A 94 4.47 10.46 -8.10
C ASN A 94 4.11 10.32 -6.62
N GLY A 95 3.46 9.21 -6.23
CA GLY A 95 3.12 8.94 -4.84
C GLY A 95 4.32 8.67 -3.93
N PHE A 96 5.47 8.27 -4.48
CA PHE A 96 6.71 8.06 -3.74
C PHE A 96 7.42 9.38 -3.41
N GLY A 97 7.09 10.46 -4.13
CA GLY A 97 7.75 11.76 -4.04
C GLY A 97 8.84 11.97 -5.10
N TYR A 98 8.71 11.35 -6.27
CA TYR A 98 9.58 11.67 -7.41
C TYR A 98 9.10 12.99 -8.07
N GLU A 99 9.82 14.09 -7.82
CA GLU A 99 9.65 15.34 -8.56
C GLU A 99 10.46 15.25 -9.86
N ALA A 100 9.81 15.45 -11.01
CA ALA A 100 10.45 15.34 -12.33
C ALA A 100 11.52 16.42 -12.61
N GLU A 101 11.71 17.40 -11.73
CA GLU A 101 12.59 18.56 -11.95
C GLU A 101 14.00 18.44 -11.34
N VAL A 102 14.35 17.35 -10.65
CA VAL A 102 15.61 17.28 -9.86
C VAL A 102 16.77 16.54 -10.54
N ASP A 103 16.59 15.92 -11.71
CA ASP A 103 17.71 15.32 -12.48
C ASP A 103 17.67 15.75 -13.96
N ILE A 104 18.31 16.89 -14.26
CA ILE A 104 18.86 17.27 -15.58
C ILE A 104 20.37 17.41 -15.44
#